data_AF-A0ABD1N2Z0-F1
#
_entry.id   AF-A0ABD1N2Z0-F1
#
_cell.length_a   1.000
_cell.length_b   1.000
_cell.length_c   1.000
_cell.angle_alpha   90.00
_cell.angle_beta   90.00
_cell.angle_gamma   90.00
#
_symmetry.space_group_name_H-M   'P 1'
#
loop_
_entity.id
_entity.type
_entity.pdbx_description
1 polymer ?
#
loop_
_entity_poly.entity_id
_entity_poly.type
_entity_poly.pdbx_seq_one_letter_code
_entity_poly.pdbx_strand_id
1 'polypeptide(L)'
;MGTEASSVVVPRNFRLLEELERGEKGIGDGTVSYGMDDADDIYMQSWTGTIIGPPGTVHEGRIYQLKLFCSKDYPDNPPSVRFQTRINMTCVNQETGVVEPQLFPMLANWQRECTMEDILMQLKKEMMSPQNRKLAQPPEGNEDGRIDQKGLVLRCCIV
;
A
#
# COMPACT_ATOMS: atom_id res chain seq x y z
N MET A 1 -3.11 33.74 28.90
CA MET A 1 -2.62 33.92 27.52
C MET A 1 -2.11 32.57 27.05
N GLY A 2 -2.93 31.85 26.29
CA GLY A 2 -2.53 30.56 25.73
C GLY A 2 -1.63 30.81 24.53
N THR A 3 -0.42 30.29 24.57
CA THR A 3 0.46 30.20 23.39
C THR A 3 -0.16 29.20 22.43
N GLU A 4 -0.91 29.68 21.44
CA GLU A 4 -1.25 28.89 20.26
C GLU A 4 0.07 28.58 19.53
N ALA A 5 0.59 27.38 19.74
CA ALA A 5 1.69 26.88 18.93
C ALA A 5 1.19 26.85 17.48
N SER A 6 1.73 27.74 16.64
CA SER A 6 1.52 27.70 15.20
C SER A 6 2.05 26.35 14.71
N SER A 7 1.14 25.39 14.51
CA SER A 7 1.50 24.07 13.99
C SER A 7 1.94 24.28 12.55
N VAL A 8 3.24 24.14 12.29
CA VAL A 8 3.79 24.20 10.94
C VAL A 8 3.20 23.04 10.14
N VAL A 9 2.37 23.36 9.15
CA VAL A 9 1.75 22.37 8.26
C VAL A 9 2.74 22.08 7.12
N VAL A 10 3.27 20.87 7.09
CA VAL A 10 4.13 20.40 5.99
C VAL A 10 3.29 20.28 4.70
N PRO A 11 3.69 20.92 3.59
CA PRO A 11 2.99 20.79 2.32
C PRO A 11 3.03 19.36 1.78
N ARG A 12 1.98 18.97 1.05
CA ARG A 12 1.81 17.64 0.43
C ARG A 12 3.07 17.09 -0.23
N ASN A 13 3.72 17.86 -1.09
CA ASN A 13 4.87 17.36 -1.86
C ASN A 13 6.06 17.02 -0.97
N PHE A 14 6.30 17.80 0.09
CA PHE A 14 7.36 17.48 1.07
C PHE A 14 7.01 16.22 1.86
N ARG A 15 5.73 16.06 2.24
CA ARG A 15 5.25 14.82 2.88
C ARG A 15 5.49 13.60 1.98
N LEU A 16 5.15 13.69 0.70
CA LEU A 16 5.33 12.58 -0.25
C LEU A 16 6.81 12.29 -0.56
N LEU A 17 7.66 13.31 -0.62
CA LEU A 17 9.11 13.12 -0.74
C LEU A 17 9.71 12.44 0.50
N GLU A 18 9.25 12.81 1.70
CA GLU A 18 9.67 12.14 2.94
C GLU A 18 9.24 10.67 2.94
N GLU A 19 8.02 10.37 2.51
CA GLU A 19 7.54 8.99 2.36
C GLU A 19 8.33 8.23 1.29
N LEU A 20 8.66 8.86 0.15
CA LEU A 20 9.52 8.23 -0.87
C LEU A 20 10.88 7.82 -0.29
N GLU A 21 11.55 8.75 0.40
CA GLU A 21 12.86 8.50 1.00
C GLU A 21 12.80 7.36 2.03
N ARG A 22 11.71 7.27 2.80
CA ARG A 22 11.48 6.15 3.73
C ARG A 22 11.26 4.83 3.00
N GLY A 23 10.47 4.84 1.93
CA GLY A 23 10.24 3.66 1.08
C GLY A 23 11.55 3.10 0.49
N GLU A 24 12.45 3.98 0.04
CA GLU A 24 13.76 3.59 -0.53
C GLU A 24 14.74 3.03 0.50
N LYS A 25 14.69 3.52 1.75
CA LYS A 25 15.53 3.00 2.86
C LYS A 25 15.09 1.63 3.36
N GLY A 26 13.88 1.21 3.00
CA GLY A 26 13.26 0.00 3.51
C GLY A 26 12.57 0.23 4.86
N ILE A 27 11.53 -0.55 5.11
CA ILE A 27 10.61 -0.37 6.23
C ILE A 27 10.69 -1.59 7.14
N GLY A 28 10.92 -1.35 8.43
CA GLY A 28 10.84 -2.37 9.47
C GLY A 28 11.64 -3.64 9.14
N ASP A 29 10.95 -4.77 9.07
CA ASP A 29 11.49 -6.10 8.77
C ASP A 29 11.51 -6.45 7.27
N GLY A 30 11.18 -5.49 6.39
CA GLY A 30 11.14 -5.67 4.94
C GLY A 30 9.92 -6.44 4.44
N THR A 31 8.94 -6.72 5.29
CA THR A 31 7.71 -7.42 4.90
C THR A 31 6.65 -6.52 4.28
N VAL A 32 6.83 -5.21 4.41
CA VAL A 32 6.05 -4.19 3.70
C VAL A 32 7.00 -3.25 2.98
N SER A 33 6.63 -2.83 1.79
CA SER A 33 7.37 -1.82 1.02
C SER A 33 6.42 -0.99 0.18
N TYR A 34 6.82 0.23 -0.18
CA TYR A 34 6.11 1.04 -1.14
C TYR A 34 7.08 1.92 -1.92
N GLY A 35 6.67 2.34 -3.11
CA GLY A 35 7.43 3.25 -3.96
C GLY A 35 6.52 3.90 -5.02
N MET A 36 7.07 4.89 -5.72
CA MET A 36 6.36 5.52 -6.84
C MET A 36 6.12 4.50 -7.95
N ASP A 37 4.93 4.56 -8.52
CA ASP A 37 4.56 3.69 -9.63
C ASP A 37 5.16 4.15 -10.96
N ASP A 38 5.21 5.47 -11.15
CA ASP A 38 5.78 6.13 -12.31
C ASP A 38 6.77 7.19 -11.81
N ALA A 39 8.06 7.02 -12.13
CA ALA A 39 9.11 7.94 -11.73
C ALA A 39 8.99 9.31 -12.41
N ASP A 40 8.25 9.41 -13.52
CA ASP A 40 8.01 10.66 -14.24
C ASP A 40 6.77 11.42 -13.69
N ASP A 41 5.99 10.83 -12.78
CA ASP A 41 4.87 11.50 -12.12
C ASP A 41 5.34 12.54 -11.11
N ILE A 42 5.50 13.77 -11.59
CA ILE A 42 5.88 14.95 -10.80
C ILE A 42 4.91 15.25 -9.64
N TYR A 43 3.66 14.78 -9.72
CA TYR A 43 2.65 14.99 -8.68
C TYR A 43 2.68 13.89 -7.62
N MET A 44 3.46 12.81 -7.84
CA MET A 44 3.63 11.70 -6.91
C MET A 44 2.28 11.16 -6.42
N GLN A 45 1.34 10.97 -7.34
CA GLN A 45 -0.02 10.52 -7.01
C GLN A 45 -0.12 9.01 -6.98
N SER A 46 0.59 8.32 -7.87
CA SER A 46 0.48 6.87 -8.04
C SER A 46 1.64 6.14 -7.35
N TRP A 47 1.28 5.24 -6.43
CA TRP A 47 2.22 4.46 -5.64
C TRP A 47 1.88 2.98 -5.72
N THR A 48 2.92 2.15 -5.70
CA THR A 48 2.81 0.70 -5.59
C THR A 48 3.26 0.28 -4.20
N GLY A 49 2.38 -0.40 -3.47
CA GLY A 49 2.66 -1.02 -2.18
C GLY A 49 2.79 -2.53 -2.33
N THR A 50 3.63 -3.14 -1.50
CA THR A 50 3.80 -4.60 -1.41
C THR A 50 3.66 -5.06 0.03
N ILE A 51 2.92 -6.14 0.24
CA ILE A 51 2.81 -6.83 1.53
C ILE A 51 3.18 -8.29 1.33
N ILE A 52 4.19 -8.75 2.07
CA ILE A 52 4.50 -10.17 2.23
C ILE A 52 3.51 -10.74 3.24
N GLY A 53 2.76 -11.75 2.82
CA GLY A 53 1.71 -12.33 3.63
C GLY A 53 2.24 -12.92 4.94
N PRO A 54 1.59 -12.63 6.08
CA PRO A 54 2.11 -12.98 7.40
C PRO A 54 2.14 -14.51 7.63
N PRO A 55 3.15 -15.01 8.36
CA PRO A 55 3.26 -16.43 8.68
C PRO A 55 2.12 -16.91 9.59
N GLY A 56 1.79 -18.19 9.54
CA GLY A 56 0.72 -18.80 10.32
C GLY A 56 -0.69 -18.42 9.85
N THR A 57 -0.81 -17.89 8.63
CA THR A 57 -2.10 -17.53 8.00
C THR A 57 -2.20 -18.15 6.60
N VAL A 58 -3.40 -18.16 6.03
CA VAL A 58 -3.63 -18.52 4.60
C VAL A 58 -2.92 -17.61 3.60
N HIS A 59 -2.36 -16.50 4.06
CA HIS A 59 -1.59 -15.53 3.27
C HIS A 59 -0.09 -15.84 3.28
N GLU A 60 0.39 -16.75 4.13
CA GLU A 60 1.81 -17.08 4.23
C GLU A 60 2.41 -17.51 2.88
N GLY A 61 3.59 -16.97 2.57
CA GLY A 61 4.30 -17.25 1.31
C GLY A 61 3.80 -16.46 0.10
N ARG A 62 2.70 -15.69 0.23
CA ARG A 62 2.14 -14.88 -0.85
C ARG A 62 2.68 -13.46 -0.85
N ILE A 63 2.78 -12.86 -2.03
CA ILE A 63 3.14 -11.45 -2.22
C ILE A 63 1.94 -10.71 -2.78
N TYR A 64 1.46 -9.70 -2.04
CA TYR A 64 0.33 -8.87 -2.44
C TYR A 64 0.81 -7.53 -2.94
N GLN A 65 0.45 -7.19 -4.18
CA GLN A 65 0.67 -5.86 -4.75
C GLN A 65 -0.60 -5.02 -4.59
N LEU A 66 -0.41 -3.75 -4.20
CA LEU A 66 -1.46 -2.77 -4.00
C LEU A 66 -1.11 -1.49 -4.78
N LYS A 67 -2.14 -0.79 -5.24
CA LYS A 67 -2.05 0.61 -5.69
C LYS A 67 -2.56 1.52 -4.60
N LEU A 68 -1.79 2.56 -4.32
CA LEU A 68 -2.20 3.69 -3.49
C LEU A 68 -2.23 4.94 -4.36
N PHE A 69 -3.34 5.67 -4.30
CA PHE A 69 -3.51 6.91 -5.04
C PHE A 69 -3.64 8.08 -4.07
N CYS A 70 -2.57 8.87 -3.97
CA CYS A 70 -2.46 10.06 -3.15
C CYS A 70 -3.02 11.26 -3.92
N SER A 71 -4.28 11.60 -3.69
CA SER A 71 -4.95 12.73 -4.34
C SER A 71 -4.30 14.08 -3.97
N LYS A 72 -4.79 15.19 -4.54
CA LYS A 72 -4.29 16.54 -4.24
C LYS A 72 -4.50 16.94 -2.77
N ASP A 73 -5.45 16.31 -2.09
CA ASP A 73 -5.80 16.60 -0.70
C ASP A 73 -5.06 15.71 0.30
N TYR A 74 -4.21 14.78 -0.16
CA TYR A 74 -3.31 14.04 0.72
C TYR A 74 -2.27 14.99 1.35
N PRO A 75 -1.92 14.87 2.65
CA PRO A 75 -2.37 13.86 3.61
C PRO A 75 -3.60 14.27 4.42
N ASP A 76 -4.28 15.38 4.13
CA ASP A 76 -5.45 15.79 4.92
C ASP A 76 -6.65 14.84 4.68
N ASN A 77 -6.73 14.25 3.48
CA ASN A 77 -7.60 13.11 3.18
C ASN A 77 -6.78 11.83 2.93
N PRO A 78 -7.35 10.65 3.22
CA PRO A 78 -6.69 9.38 2.99
C PRO A 78 -6.45 9.12 1.50
N PRO A 79 -5.42 8.33 1.14
CA PRO A 79 -5.26 7.86 -0.23
C PRO A 79 -6.29 6.79 -0.54
N SER A 80 -6.61 6.62 -1.83
CA SER A 80 -7.40 5.48 -2.28
C SER A 80 -6.51 4.25 -2.36
N VAL A 81 -6.97 3.10 -1.84
CA VAL A 81 -6.16 1.87 -1.75
C VAL A 81 -6.86 0.73 -2.45
N ARG A 82 -6.14 0.00 -3.30
CA ARG A 82 -6.66 -1.12 -4.08
C ARG A 82 -5.64 -2.25 -4.18
N PHE A 83 -6.03 -3.47 -3.88
CA PHE A 83 -5.25 -4.66 -4.18
C PHE A 83 -5.26 -4.94 -5.69
N GLN A 84 -4.07 -5.10 -6.28
CA GLN A 84 -3.92 -5.65 -7.63
C GLN A 84 -3.95 -7.18 -7.59
N THR A 85 -3.23 -7.76 -6.63
CA THR A 85 -3.30 -9.21 -6.36
C THR A 85 -4.65 -9.54 -5.75
N ARG A 86 -5.40 -10.47 -6.34
CA ARG A 86 -6.69 -10.90 -5.77
C ARG A 86 -6.50 -11.42 -4.35
N ILE A 87 -7.34 -10.94 -3.45
CA ILE A 87 -7.32 -11.30 -2.03
C ILE A 87 -8.76 -11.41 -1.52
N ASN A 88 -9.03 -12.43 -0.73
CA ASN A 88 -10.26 -12.50 0.04
C ASN A 88 -9.98 -11.94 1.43
N MET A 89 -10.60 -10.81 1.76
CA MET A 89 -10.40 -10.11 3.03
C MET A 89 -11.64 -9.27 3.35
N THR A 90 -12.05 -9.23 4.62
CA THR A 90 -13.31 -8.59 5.05
C THR A 90 -13.43 -7.11 4.70
N CYS A 91 -12.32 -6.37 4.67
CA CYS A 91 -12.31 -4.95 4.33
C CYS A 91 -12.02 -4.67 2.85
N VAL A 92 -11.99 -5.69 1.99
CA VAL A 92 -11.65 -5.56 0.57
C VAL A 92 -12.83 -6.02 -0.29
N ASN A 93 -13.22 -5.19 -1.24
CA ASN A 93 -14.20 -5.55 -2.25
C ASN A 93 -13.62 -6.63 -3.17
N GLN A 94 -14.27 -7.79 -3.26
CA GLN A 94 -13.73 -8.96 -4.00
C GLN A 94 -13.70 -8.76 -5.52
N GLU A 95 -14.58 -7.92 -6.06
CA GLU A 95 -14.67 -7.68 -7.51
C GLU A 95 -13.65 -6.63 -7.95
N THR A 96 -13.55 -5.54 -7.19
CA THR A 96 -12.71 -4.40 -7.56
C THR A 96 -11.32 -4.45 -6.93
N GLY A 97 -11.15 -5.12 -5.79
CA GLY A 97 -9.95 -5.09 -4.97
C GLY A 97 -9.80 -3.81 -4.13
N VAL A 98 -10.77 -2.90 -4.16
CA VAL A 98 -10.74 -1.64 -3.39
C VAL A 98 -10.88 -1.94 -1.90
N VAL A 99 -10.06 -1.29 -1.07
CA VAL A 99 -10.20 -1.31 0.39
C VAL A 99 -11.32 -0.36 0.77
N GLU A 100 -12.38 -0.90 1.38
CA GLU A 100 -13.57 -0.15 1.73
C GLU A 100 -13.31 0.68 3.01
N PRO A 101 -13.34 2.03 2.98
CA PRO A 101 -13.02 2.85 4.14
C PRO A 101 -13.88 2.54 5.35
N GLN A 102 -15.17 2.22 5.14
CA GLN A 102 -16.11 1.91 6.21
C GLN A 102 -15.78 0.62 6.97
N LEU A 103 -15.08 -0.31 6.32
CA LEU A 103 -14.69 -1.61 6.89
C LEU A 103 -13.24 -1.61 7.40
N PHE A 104 -12.50 -0.53 7.16
CA PHE A 104 -11.11 -0.38 7.55
C PHE A 104 -10.93 0.88 8.42
N PRO A 105 -10.93 0.74 9.76
CA PRO A 105 -11.01 1.86 10.70
C PRO A 105 -10.00 2.98 10.50
N MET A 106 -8.82 2.64 9.98
CA MET A 106 -7.76 3.60 9.72
C MET A 106 -8.10 4.57 8.58
N LEU A 107 -8.79 4.10 7.53
CA LEU A 107 -9.27 4.99 6.47
C LEU A 107 -10.56 5.71 6.88
N ALA A 108 -11.43 5.07 7.68
CA ALA A 108 -12.63 5.71 8.21
C ALA A 108 -12.33 6.91 9.14
N ASN A 109 -11.28 6.78 9.97
CA ASN A 109 -10.89 7.79 10.96
C ASN A 109 -9.51 8.38 10.63
N TRP A 110 -9.27 8.66 9.36
CA TRP A 110 -7.99 9.14 8.86
C TRP A 110 -7.51 10.38 9.62
N GLN A 111 -6.22 10.37 9.97
CA GLN A 111 -5.51 11.50 10.56
C GLN A 111 -4.36 11.86 9.63
N ARG A 112 -4.07 13.15 9.46
CA ARG A 112 -3.02 13.60 8.53
C ARG A 112 -1.60 13.14 8.91
N GLU A 113 -1.43 12.72 10.15
CA GLU A 113 -0.20 12.12 10.66
C GLU A 113 0.02 10.71 10.11
N CYS A 114 -1.04 10.00 9.70
CA CYS A 114 -0.95 8.68 9.09
C CYS A 114 -0.25 8.70 7.73
N THR A 115 0.45 7.61 7.43
CA THR A 115 1.27 7.44 6.23
C THR A 115 0.79 6.26 5.37
N MET A 116 1.32 6.12 4.17
CA MET A 116 1.17 4.91 3.35
C MET A 116 1.73 3.67 4.07
N GLU A 117 2.82 3.84 4.82
CA GLU A 117 3.40 2.77 5.65
C GLU A 117 2.39 2.23 6.67
N ASP A 118 1.76 3.14 7.41
CA ASP A 118 0.77 2.79 8.43
C ASP A 118 -0.41 2.01 7.82
N ILE A 119 -0.85 2.39 6.61
CA ILE A 119 -1.91 1.69 5.87
C ILE A 119 -1.48 0.25 5.58
N LEU A 120 -0.29 0.05 5.02
CA LEU A 120 0.20 -1.29 4.67
C LEU A 120 0.41 -2.16 5.91
N MET A 121 0.93 -1.58 6.99
CA MET A 121 1.11 -2.26 8.27
C MET A 121 -0.22 -2.66 8.89
N GLN A 122 -1.23 -1.80 8.84
CA GLN A 122 -2.55 -2.09 9.38
C GLN A 122 -3.32 -3.09 8.51
N LEU A 123 -3.17 -3.06 7.18
CA LEU A 123 -3.69 -4.11 6.30
C LEU A 123 -3.04 -5.47 6.59
N LYS A 124 -1.72 -5.51 6.77
CA LYS A 124 -1.01 -6.74 7.17
C LYS A 124 -1.53 -7.26 8.52
N LYS A 125 -1.81 -6.38 9.47
CA LYS A 125 -2.44 -6.74 10.76
C LYS A 125 -3.84 -7.33 10.57
N GLU A 126 -4.64 -6.75 9.69
CA GLU A 126 -5.96 -7.28 9.36
C GLU A 126 -5.89 -8.66 8.70
N MET A 127 -4.84 -8.99 7.92
CA MET A 127 -4.64 -10.36 7.39
C MET A 127 -4.47 -11.40 8.51
N MET A 128 -3.94 -10.99 9.67
CA MET A 128 -3.79 -11.85 10.85
C MET A 128 -5.05 -11.90 11.73
N SER A 129 -6.07 -11.08 11.44
CA SER A 129 -7.27 -11.04 12.25
C SER A 129 -8.03 -12.39 12.21
N PRO A 130 -8.77 -12.75 13.27
CA PRO A 130 -9.48 -14.03 13.31
C PRO A 130 -10.41 -14.28 12.12
N GLN A 131 -10.96 -13.22 11.54
CA GLN A 131 -11.89 -13.27 10.41
C GLN A 131 -11.17 -13.53 9.08
N ASN A 132 -9.93 -13.05 8.92
CA ASN A 132 -9.20 -13.10 7.65
C ASN A 132 -8.16 -14.23 7.60
N ARG A 133 -7.49 -14.54 8.72
CA ARG A 133 -6.32 -15.45 8.76
C ARG A 133 -6.56 -16.88 8.26
N LYS A 134 -7.83 -17.30 8.17
CA LYS A 134 -8.27 -18.62 7.68
C LYS A 134 -9.20 -18.54 6.47
N LEU A 135 -9.42 -17.34 5.92
CA LEU A 135 -10.36 -17.14 4.83
C LEU A 135 -9.78 -17.73 3.53
N ALA A 136 -10.52 -18.64 2.88
CA ALA A 136 -10.05 -19.28 1.66
C ALA A 136 -9.67 -18.23 0.62
N GLN A 137 -8.45 -18.31 0.11
CA GLN A 137 -7.92 -17.34 -0.84
C GLN A 137 -8.09 -17.81 -2.29
N PRO A 138 -8.20 -16.88 -3.26
CA PRO A 138 -8.15 -17.24 -4.67
C PRO A 138 -6.80 -17.89 -5.04
N PRO A 139 -6.73 -18.63 -6.17
CA PRO A 139 -5.48 -19.14 -6.70
C PRO A 139 -4.44 -18.03 -6.89
N GLU A 140 -3.19 -18.34 -6.61
CA GLU A 140 -2.09 -17.41 -6.89
C GLU A 140 -1.84 -17.36 -8.40
N GLY A 141 -1.99 -16.19 -9.00
CA GLY A 141 -1.84 -16.01 -10.44
C GLY A 141 -2.63 -14.80 -10.92
N ASN A 142 -1.91 -13.80 -11.41
CA ASN A 142 -2.52 -12.66 -12.07
C ASN A 142 -2.82 -13.07 -13.52
N GLU A 143 -4.05 -13.51 -13.81
CA GLU A 143 -4.46 -13.87 -15.18
C GLU A 143 -4.66 -12.67 -16.12
N ASP A 144 -4.32 -11.44 -15.73
CA ASP A 144 -4.45 -10.29 -16.64
C ASP A 144 -3.39 -9.20 -16.37
N GLY A 145 -2.49 -8.97 -17.33
CA GLY A 145 -1.67 -7.75 -17.37
C GLY A 145 -0.15 -7.86 -17.52
N ARG A 146 0.40 -8.85 -18.23
CA ARG A 146 1.60 -8.58 -19.06
C ARG A 146 1.10 -7.90 -20.34
N ILE A 147 0.81 -6.60 -20.25
CA ILE A 147 0.79 -5.76 -21.45
C ILE A 147 2.22 -5.26 -21.61
N ASP A 148 2.84 -5.75 -22.67
CA ASP A 148 4.18 -5.46 -23.13
C ASP A 148 4.43 -3.94 -23.21
N GLN A 149 5.45 -3.44 -22.51
CA GLN A 149 6.26 -2.38 -23.07
C GLN A 149 7.73 -2.50 -22.67
N LYS A 150 8.51 -2.85 -23.69
CA LYS A 150 9.98 -2.82 -23.81
C LYS A 150 10.71 -3.99 -23.17
N GLY A 151 10.94 -4.98 -24.04
CA GLY A 151 11.91 -6.04 -23.82
C GLY A 151 13.30 -5.52 -23.44
N LEU A 152 13.77 -6.01 -22.31
CA LEU A 152 15.15 -6.42 -22.15
C LEU A 152 15.13 -7.64 -21.22
N VAL A 153 15.20 -8.83 -21.82
CA VAL A 153 15.43 -10.05 -21.07
C VAL A 153 16.89 -9.99 -20.62
N LEU A 154 17.14 -9.46 -19.42
CA LEU A 154 18.42 -9.66 -18.76
C LEU A 154 18.45 -11.13 -18.28
N ARG A 155 18.80 -12.02 -19.20
CA ARG A 155 19.21 -13.39 -18.84
C ARG A 155 20.45 -13.24 -17.98
N CYS A 156 20.32 -13.55 -16.69
CA CYS A 156 21.44 -13.87 -15.83
C CYS A 156 22.11 -15.13 -16.39
N CYS A 157 23.05 -14.96 -17.32
CA CYS A 157 24.07 -15.97 -17.60
C CYS A 157 25.21 -15.68 -16.63
N ILE A 158 25.23 -16.46 -15.55
CA ILE A 158 26.45 -16.73 -14.79
C ILE A 158 27.44 -17.35 -15.77
N VAL A 159 28.61 -16.73 -15.90
CA VAL A 159 29.85 -17.37 -16.38
C VAL A 159 30.90 -17.14 -15.32
#